data_AF-A0AAD8N4K9-F1
#
_entry.id   AF-A0AAD8N4K9-F1
#
_cell.length_a   1.000
_cell.length_b   1.000
_cell.length_c   1.000
_cell.angle_alpha   90.00
_cell.angle_beta   90.00
_cell.angle_gamma   90.00
#
_symmetry.space_group_name_H-M   'P 1'
#
loop_
_entity.id
_entity.type
_entity.pdbx_description
1 polymer ?
#
loop_
_entity_poly.entity_id
_entity_poly.type
_entity_poly.pdbx_seq_one_letter_code
_entity_poly.pdbx_strand_id
1 'polypeptide(L)'
;MERNDKGVLQFCGGRYNKDVKYNKECADSVIKSLGLDSKKIEKCMGDLNADSDNPVLKEEQDAQVGKGTRGKLAKGAVLKALCSGFEETTEPYVCLNGDVETNECMDKNGGCWQDKSSNITTCKDTFRGRVCECPVVDGVQFKGDGYSSCVVDTHYTESIQEGAWSANVRLTVMR
;
A
#
# COMPACT_ATOMS: atom_id res chain seq x y z
N MET A 1 18.26 -36.38 0.60
CA MET A 1 17.11 -37.29 0.52
C MET A 1 17.05 -38.08 1.81
N GLU A 2 16.34 -37.57 2.79
CA GLU A 2 16.07 -38.38 3.98
C GLU A 2 14.73 -39.06 3.78
N ARG A 3 14.77 -40.39 3.64
CA ARG A 3 13.59 -41.21 3.84
C ARG A 3 13.27 -41.10 5.33
N ASN A 4 12.10 -40.59 5.67
CA ASN A 4 11.57 -40.82 7.00
C ASN A 4 11.32 -42.33 7.20
N ASP A 5 11.22 -42.79 8.45
CA ASP A 5 11.02 -44.19 8.83
C ASP A 5 9.74 -44.85 8.24
N LYS A 6 8.94 -44.08 7.50
CA LYS A 6 7.71 -44.52 6.83
C LYS A 6 7.84 -44.58 5.30
N GLY A 7 9.02 -44.31 4.74
CA GLY A 7 9.28 -44.39 3.31
C GLY A 7 8.57 -43.32 2.48
N VAL A 8 8.07 -42.24 3.10
CA VAL A 8 7.36 -41.16 2.41
C VAL A 8 8.34 -40.05 2.05
N LEU A 9 8.36 -39.66 0.77
CA LEU A 9 9.03 -38.44 0.31
C LEU A 9 8.35 -37.23 0.97
N GLN A 10 9.01 -36.64 1.95
CA GLN A 10 8.47 -35.47 2.64
C GLN A 10 8.75 -34.23 1.81
N PHE A 11 7.78 -33.86 0.97
CA PHE A 11 7.77 -32.57 0.27
C PHE A 11 7.56 -31.44 1.28
N CYS A 12 8.15 -30.27 1.00
CA CYS A 12 7.92 -29.05 1.77
C CYS A 12 6.42 -28.85 1.98
N GLY A 13 5.98 -28.68 3.23
CA GLY A 13 4.58 -28.50 3.60
C GLY A 13 3.68 -29.71 3.32
N GLY A 14 3.24 -30.40 4.38
CA GLY A 14 2.25 -31.46 4.29
C GLY A 14 1.10 -31.24 5.27
N ARG A 15 -0.08 -31.81 4.96
CA ARG A 15 -1.29 -31.81 5.82
C ARG A 15 -1.07 -32.30 7.27
N TYR A 16 0.10 -32.89 7.55
CA TYR A 16 0.46 -33.50 8.83
C TYR A 16 1.56 -32.77 9.61
N ASN A 17 2.09 -31.64 9.13
CA ASN A 17 3.14 -30.91 9.85
C ASN A 17 2.96 -29.39 9.72
N LYS A 18 2.33 -28.78 10.73
CA LYS A 18 2.03 -27.34 10.79
C LYS A 18 3.26 -26.47 11.07
N ASP A 19 4.38 -27.09 11.47
CA ASP A 19 5.59 -26.39 11.90
C ASP A 19 6.63 -26.24 10.78
N VAL A 20 6.48 -26.96 9.66
CA VAL A 20 7.40 -26.90 8.51
C VAL A 20 6.90 -25.86 7.51
N LYS A 21 7.41 -24.64 7.66
CA LYS A 21 7.19 -23.53 6.72
C LYS A 21 7.98 -23.76 5.43
N TYR A 22 7.38 -23.40 4.29
CA TYR A 22 8.12 -23.31 3.03
C TYR A 22 9.21 -22.24 3.18
N ASN A 23 10.46 -22.67 3.26
CA ASN A 23 11.63 -21.81 3.42
C ASN A 23 12.74 -22.26 2.45
N LYS A 24 13.81 -21.44 2.33
CA LYS A 24 14.92 -21.70 1.40
C LYS A 24 15.56 -23.08 1.64
N GLU A 25 15.78 -23.43 2.90
CA GLU A 25 16.38 -24.70 3.30
C GLU A 25 15.57 -25.91 2.82
N CYS A 26 14.25 -25.82 2.94
CA CYS A 26 13.36 -26.87 2.46
C CYS A 26 13.42 -27.00 0.93
N ALA A 27 13.37 -25.88 0.21
CA ALA A 27 13.49 -25.86 -1.24
C ALA A 27 14.82 -26.48 -1.70
N ASP A 28 15.93 -26.13 -1.07
CA ASP A 28 17.26 -26.66 -1.37
C ASP A 28 17.34 -28.19 -1.15
N SER A 29 16.71 -28.70 -0.11
CA SER A 29 16.64 -30.15 0.17
C SER A 29 15.88 -30.91 -0.92
N VAL A 30 14.75 -30.34 -1.38
CA VAL A 30 13.98 -30.90 -2.49
C VAL A 30 14.76 -30.85 -3.80
N ILE A 31 15.41 -29.74 -4.12
CA ILE A 31 16.22 -29.58 -5.33
C ILE A 31 17.34 -30.64 -5.38
N LYS A 32 18.08 -30.80 -4.28
CA LYS A 32 19.12 -31.83 -4.14
C LYS A 32 18.54 -33.23 -4.28
N SER A 33 17.34 -33.47 -3.76
CA SER A 33 16.66 -34.76 -3.89
C SER A 33 16.35 -35.10 -5.35
N LEU A 34 15.94 -34.13 -6.14
CA LEU A 34 15.63 -34.34 -7.56
C LEU A 34 16.90 -34.49 -8.43
N GLY A 35 18.09 -34.46 -7.84
CA GLY A 35 19.37 -34.53 -8.56
C GLY A 35 19.64 -33.28 -9.40
N LEU A 36 18.98 -32.16 -9.09
CA LEU A 36 19.15 -30.90 -9.80
C LEU A 36 20.26 -30.07 -9.15
N ASP A 37 21.02 -29.36 -9.98
CA ASP A 37 22.07 -28.47 -9.53
C ASP A 37 21.47 -27.16 -9.00
N SER A 38 21.49 -26.99 -7.68
CA SER A 38 20.94 -25.80 -7.02
C SER A 38 21.59 -24.51 -7.51
N LYS A 39 22.85 -24.53 -7.94
CA LYS A 39 23.53 -23.33 -8.47
C LYS A 39 23.00 -22.93 -9.84
N LYS A 40 22.66 -23.90 -10.69
CA LYS A 40 22.02 -23.62 -11.99
C LYS A 40 20.61 -23.07 -11.79
N ILE A 41 19.90 -23.57 -10.79
CA ILE A 41 18.56 -23.08 -10.43
C ILE A 41 18.65 -21.65 -9.88
N GLU A 42 19.54 -21.37 -8.93
CA GLU A 42 19.74 -20.01 -8.42
C GLU A 42 20.12 -19.03 -9.55
N LYS A 43 21.01 -19.46 -10.46
CA LYS A 43 21.37 -18.65 -11.65
C LYS A 43 20.20 -18.44 -12.61
N CYS A 44 19.33 -19.44 -12.79
CA CYS A 44 18.14 -19.35 -13.63
C CYS A 44 17.07 -18.43 -13.03
N MET A 45 16.86 -18.53 -11.71
CA MET A 45 15.95 -17.67 -10.97
C MET A 45 16.41 -16.21 -10.97
N GLY A 46 17.72 -15.97 -10.93
CA GLY A 46 18.27 -14.62 -10.86
C GLY A 46 18.16 -14.00 -9.46
N ASP A 47 18.37 -12.68 -9.38
CA ASP A 47 18.20 -11.95 -8.12
C ASP A 47 16.72 -11.62 -7.90
N LEU A 48 16.14 -12.22 -6.86
CA LEU A 48 14.73 -12.03 -6.49
C LEU A 48 14.41 -10.61 -5.99
N ASN A 49 15.43 -9.83 -5.61
CA ASN A 49 15.26 -8.46 -5.14
C ASN A 49 15.58 -7.42 -6.22
N ALA A 50 16.12 -7.84 -7.37
CA ALA A 50 16.44 -6.93 -8.46
C ALA A 50 15.20 -6.66 -9.32
N ASP A 51 14.90 -5.38 -9.56
CA ASP A 51 13.86 -4.97 -10.50
C ASP A 51 14.43 -4.98 -11.94
N SER A 52 14.64 -6.18 -12.48
CA SER A 52 15.25 -6.37 -13.80
C SER A 52 14.61 -7.53 -14.57
N ASP A 53 14.65 -7.46 -15.91
CA ASP A 53 14.14 -8.51 -16.80
C ASP A 53 14.86 -9.84 -16.54
N ASN A 54 14.11 -10.91 -16.23
CA ASN A 54 14.65 -12.27 -16.25
C ASN A 54 14.65 -12.83 -17.69
N PRO A 55 15.82 -13.20 -18.24
CA PRO A 55 15.93 -13.66 -19.63
C PRO A 55 15.14 -14.94 -19.92
N VAL A 56 15.07 -15.87 -18.96
CA VAL A 56 14.32 -17.13 -19.10
C VAL A 56 12.81 -16.84 -19.16
N LEU A 57 12.32 -15.97 -18.27
CA LEU A 57 10.91 -15.57 -18.29
C LEU A 57 10.53 -14.84 -19.58
N LYS A 58 11.45 -14.06 -20.14
CA LYS A 58 11.25 -13.35 -21.42
C LYS A 58 11.15 -14.31 -22.60
N GLU A 59 12.04 -15.31 -22.66
CA GLU A 59 12.01 -16.35 -23.68
C GLU A 59 10.74 -17.22 -23.58
N GLU A 60 10.34 -17.62 -22.37
CA GLU A 60 9.11 -18.37 -22.13
C GLU A 60 7.85 -17.57 -22.53
N GLN A 61 7.79 -16.28 -22.18
CA GLN A 61 6.70 -15.41 -22.61
C GLN A 61 6.65 -15.26 -24.14
N ASP A 62 7.81 -15.08 -24.79
CA ASP A 62 7.89 -14.97 -26.25
C ASP A 62 7.49 -16.29 -26.95
N ALA A 63 7.72 -17.43 -26.31
CA ALA A 63 7.31 -18.75 -26.80
C ALA A 63 5.80 -19.03 -26.61
N GLN A 64 5.22 -18.63 -25.47
CA GLN A 64 3.82 -18.94 -25.11
C GLN A 64 2.79 -17.96 -25.70
N VAL A 65 3.14 -16.68 -25.82
CA VAL A 65 2.22 -15.62 -26.28
C VAL A 65 2.26 -15.43 -27.81
N GLY A 66 3.29 -15.98 -28.47
CA GLY A 66 3.59 -15.68 -29.87
C GLY A 66 4.09 -14.24 -30.06
N LYS A 67 4.58 -13.91 -31.26
CA LYS A 67 5.11 -12.57 -31.63
C LYS A 67 4.02 -11.48 -31.73
N GLY A 68 3.13 -11.39 -30.75
CA GLY A 68 2.09 -10.37 -30.64
C GLY A 68 2.29 -9.50 -29.41
N THR A 69 2.10 -8.19 -29.53
CA THR A 69 2.21 -7.19 -28.45
C THR A 69 1.05 -7.25 -27.43
N ARG A 70 0.31 -8.36 -27.36
CA ARG A 70 -0.72 -8.58 -26.35
C ARG A 70 -0.07 -8.89 -24.99
N GLY A 71 0.39 -7.83 -24.33
CA GLY A 71 0.48 -7.75 -22.88
C GLY A 71 1.72 -8.39 -22.25
N LYS A 72 2.92 -7.88 -22.57
CA LYS A 72 3.97 -7.86 -21.55
C LYS A 72 3.51 -6.89 -20.47
N LEU A 73 2.88 -7.41 -19.41
CA LEU A 73 2.48 -6.60 -18.28
C LEU A 73 3.73 -6.23 -17.50
N ALA A 74 4.25 -5.03 -17.73
CA ALA A 74 5.24 -4.44 -16.85
C ALA A 74 4.71 -4.49 -15.41
N LYS A 75 5.58 -4.74 -14.44
CA LYS A 75 5.22 -4.80 -13.02
C LYS A 75 4.39 -3.58 -12.58
N GLY A 76 4.76 -2.39 -13.05
CA GLY A 76 3.98 -1.16 -12.84
C GLY A 76 2.57 -1.20 -13.44
N ALA A 77 2.38 -1.82 -14.61
CA ALA A 77 1.05 -1.98 -15.21
C ALA A 77 0.16 -2.94 -14.41
N VAL A 78 0.74 -4.02 -13.87
CA VAL A 78 0.02 -4.93 -12.95
C VAL A 78 -0.36 -4.21 -11.67
N LEU A 79 0.58 -3.47 -11.08
CA LEU A 79 0.34 -2.75 -9.83
C LEU A 79 -0.72 -1.67 -10.01
N LYS A 80 -0.67 -0.89 -11.10
CA LYS A 80 -1.72 0.08 -11.46
C LYS A 80 -3.08 -0.61 -11.65
N ALA A 81 -3.13 -1.77 -12.28
CA ALA A 81 -4.38 -2.52 -12.45
C ALA A 81 -4.97 -2.99 -11.11
N LEU A 82 -4.13 -3.45 -10.18
CA LEU A 82 -4.57 -3.83 -8.83
C LEU A 82 -5.05 -2.61 -8.02
N CYS A 83 -4.28 -1.51 -8.05
CA CYS A 83 -4.64 -0.26 -7.38
C CYS A 83 -5.94 0.35 -7.93
N SER A 84 -6.22 0.15 -9.23
CA SER A 84 -7.49 0.53 -9.86
C SER A 84 -8.71 -0.24 -9.31
N GLY A 85 -8.51 -1.29 -8.51
CA GLY A 85 -9.58 -2.06 -7.89
C GLY A 85 -10.06 -1.53 -6.54
N PHE A 86 -9.35 -0.58 -5.93
CA PHE A 86 -9.74 0.00 -4.65
C PHE A 86 -10.76 1.13 -4.85
N GLU A 87 -11.64 1.29 -3.85
CA GLU A 87 -12.46 2.49 -3.73
C GLU A 87 -11.55 3.68 -3.41
N GLU A 88 -11.93 4.86 -3.88
CA GLU A 88 -11.16 6.08 -3.64
C GLU A 88 -11.02 6.33 -2.14
N THR A 89 -9.83 6.75 -1.70
CA THR A 89 -9.40 6.91 -0.30
C THR A 89 -9.18 5.61 0.51
N THR A 90 -9.46 4.45 -0.07
CA THR A 90 -9.24 3.13 0.59
C THR A 90 -7.99 2.41 0.09
N GLU A 91 -7.19 3.08 -0.73
CA GLU A 91 -6.02 2.49 -1.36
C GLU A 91 -4.91 2.21 -0.33
N PRO A 92 -4.21 1.07 -0.46
CA PRO A 92 -3.05 0.80 0.37
C PRO A 92 -1.88 1.72 -0.02
N TYR A 93 -0.96 1.97 0.91
CA TYR A 93 0.21 2.83 0.72
C TYR A 93 1.05 2.49 -0.54
N VAL A 94 1.08 1.22 -0.93
CA VAL A 94 1.77 0.78 -2.17
C VAL A 94 1.17 1.36 -3.45
N CYS A 95 -0.05 1.88 -3.40
CA CYS A 95 -0.73 2.54 -4.51
C CYS A 95 -0.52 4.05 -4.55
N LEU A 96 0.08 4.62 -3.50
CA LEU A 96 0.33 6.07 -3.31
C LEU A 96 1.83 6.37 -3.33
N ASN A 97 2.53 5.80 -4.31
CA ASN A 97 3.94 6.08 -4.56
C ASN A 97 4.15 6.56 -6.01
N GLY A 98 5.27 7.24 -6.22
CA GLY A 98 5.60 7.87 -7.51
C GLY A 98 5.86 6.90 -8.67
N ASP A 99 5.99 5.60 -8.43
CA ASP A 99 6.08 4.60 -9.50
C ASP A 99 4.69 4.23 -10.06
N VAL A 100 3.64 4.50 -9.27
CA VAL A 100 2.26 4.08 -9.53
C VAL A 100 1.39 5.27 -9.93
N GLU A 101 1.46 6.38 -9.19
CA GLU A 101 0.67 7.60 -9.39
C GLU A 101 1.54 8.87 -9.37
N THR A 102 0.93 10.04 -9.54
CA THR A 102 1.60 11.34 -9.35
C THR A 102 0.90 12.16 -8.27
N ASN A 103 1.56 12.34 -7.13
CA ASN A 103 0.95 13.01 -5.99
C ASN A 103 0.65 14.49 -6.26
N GLU A 104 -0.64 14.83 -6.44
CA GLU A 104 -1.05 16.19 -6.76
C GLU A 104 -1.02 17.13 -5.55
N CYS A 105 -1.00 16.59 -4.33
CA CYS A 105 -0.87 17.40 -3.13
C CYS A 105 0.48 18.10 -3.03
N MET A 106 1.52 17.61 -3.72
CA MET A 106 2.84 18.23 -3.73
C MET A 106 2.88 19.55 -4.50
N ASP A 107 1.97 19.78 -5.47
CA ASP A 107 1.88 21.05 -6.19
C ASP A 107 0.72 21.89 -5.66
N LYS A 108 1.05 23.01 -5.00
CA LYS A 108 0.07 23.97 -4.43
C LYS A 108 -1.00 23.29 -3.57
N ASN A 109 -0.64 22.25 -2.82
CA ASN A 109 -1.56 21.47 -1.99
C ASN A 109 -2.74 20.87 -2.79
N GLY A 110 -2.52 20.58 -4.08
CA GLY A 110 -3.57 20.16 -5.00
C GLY A 110 -4.59 21.25 -5.33
N GLY A 111 -4.47 22.46 -4.80
CA GLY A 111 -5.57 23.43 -4.77
C GLY A 111 -6.62 23.14 -3.71
N CYS A 112 -6.33 22.23 -2.77
CA CYS A 112 -7.13 22.01 -1.58
C CYS A 112 -6.84 23.07 -0.51
N TRP A 113 -7.81 23.29 0.37
CA TRP A 113 -7.68 24.20 1.50
C TRP A 113 -6.53 23.77 2.43
N GLN A 114 -5.86 24.77 3.01
CA GLN A 114 -4.79 24.57 3.97
C GLN A 114 -4.79 25.71 4.97
N ASP A 115 -4.71 25.39 6.26
CA ASP A 115 -4.28 26.34 7.27
C ASP A 115 -2.76 26.23 7.46
N LYS A 116 -2.06 27.25 6.99
CA LYS A 116 -0.60 27.34 7.06
C LYS A 116 -0.08 27.56 8.49
N SER A 117 -0.91 28.06 9.40
CA SER A 117 -0.49 28.39 10.78
C SER A 117 -0.40 27.15 11.66
N SER A 118 -1.33 26.21 11.45
CA SER A 118 -1.45 24.95 12.18
C SER A 118 -0.97 23.73 11.37
N ASN A 119 -0.49 23.95 10.13
CA ASN A 119 -0.10 22.92 9.17
C ASN A 119 -1.20 21.88 8.90
N ILE A 120 -2.46 22.32 8.95
CA ILE A 120 -3.62 21.48 8.65
C ILE A 120 -3.89 21.56 7.14
N THR A 121 -3.95 20.42 6.48
CA THR A 121 -4.30 20.30 5.05
C THR A 121 -5.50 19.38 4.87
N THR A 122 -6.27 19.64 3.82
CA THR A 122 -7.39 18.80 3.39
C THR A 122 -7.02 17.92 2.20
N CYS A 123 -5.83 18.09 1.63
CA CYS A 123 -5.41 17.32 0.46
C CYS A 123 -5.05 15.90 0.87
N LYS A 124 -5.84 14.95 0.38
CA LYS A 124 -5.58 13.52 0.47
C LYS A 124 -5.26 13.00 -0.93
N ASP A 125 -4.09 12.43 -1.05
CA ASP A 125 -3.62 11.77 -2.26
C ASP A 125 -4.35 10.44 -2.47
N THR A 126 -4.72 10.12 -3.70
CA THR A 126 -5.44 8.90 -4.07
C THR A 126 -4.83 8.31 -5.33
N PHE A 127 -5.08 7.02 -5.61
CA PHE A 127 -4.57 6.41 -6.84
C PHE A 127 -5.18 7.06 -8.11
N ARG A 128 -6.36 7.66 -7.97
CA ARG A 128 -7.10 8.31 -9.07
C ARG A 128 -6.87 9.81 -9.13
N GLY A 129 -6.00 10.34 -8.27
CA GLY A 129 -5.63 11.73 -8.19
C GLY A 129 -5.68 12.21 -6.74
N ARG A 130 -6.59 13.12 -6.42
CA ARG A 130 -6.69 13.66 -5.07
C ARG A 130 -8.10 14.02 -4.65
N VAL A 131 -8.33 13.95 -3.34
CA VAL A 131 -9.57 14.38 -2.68
C VAL A 131 -9.26 15.50 -1.70
N CYS A 132 -10.04 16.57 -1.75
CA CYS A 132 -9.99 17.60 -0.72
C CYS A 132 -11.08 17.32 0.32
N GLU A 133 -10.71 16.90 1.53
CA GLU A 133 -11.66 16.55 2.59
C GLU A 133 -11.28 17.25 3.90
N CYS A 134 -12.26 17.88 4.55
CA CYS A 134 -12.05 18.52 5.85
C CYS A 134 -11.63 17.48 6.91
N PRO A 135 -10.49 17.68 7.61
CA PRO A 135 -9.99 16.72 8.57
C PRO A 135 -10.74 16.79 9.91
N VAL A 136 -10.53 15.78 10.73
CA VAL A 136 -10.82 15.81 12.17
C VAL A 136 -9.48 15.93 12.88
N VAL A 137 -9.25 17.03 13.59
CA VAL A 137 -7.99 17.31 14.30
C VAL A 137 -8.29 17.43 15.78
N ASP A 138 -7.59 16.67 16.62
CA ASP A 138 -7.79 16.64 18.07
C ASP A 138 -9.26 16.45 18.51
N GLY A 139 -10.01 15.64 17.75
CA GLY A 139 -11.43 15.38 17.99
C GLY A 139 -12.39 16.48 17.51
N VAL A 140 -11.88 17.58 16.96
CA VAL A 140 -12.67 18.67 16.38
C VAL A 140 -12.93 18.36 14.91
N GLN A 141 -14.21 18.24 14.53
CA GLN A 141 -14.61 18.05 13.15
C GLN A 141 -14.71 19.39 12.43
N PHE A 142 -13.99 19.51 11.31
CA PHE A 142 -14.15 20.60 10.38
C PHE A 142 -15.19 20.24 9.31
N LYS A 143 -15.99 21.22 8.91
CA LYS A 143 -16.98 21.11 7.83
C LYS A 143 -16.76 22.20 6.79
N GLY A 144 -17.03 21.85 5.54
CA GLY A 144 -16.88 22.75 4.42
C GLY A 144 -16.71 21.99 3.10
N ASP A 145 -16.21 22.66 2.08
CA ASP A 145 -16.02 22.08 0.74
C ASP A 145 -14.64 21.40 0.59
N GLY A 146 -13.71 21.62 1.52
CA GLY A 146 -12.34 21.11 1.44
C GLY A 146 -11.43 21.89 0.49
N TYR A 147 -11.96 22.75 -0.36
CA TYR A 147 -11.21 23.52 -1.37
C TYR A 147 -10.93 24.95 -0.93
N SER A 148 -11.98 25.64 -0.49
CA SER A 148 -11.95 27.06 -0.13
C SER A 148 -12.29 27.28 1.34
N SER A 149 -12.98 26.34 1.97
CA SER A 149 -13.48 26.46 3.32
C SER A 149 -13.46 25.12 4.06
N CYS A 150 -12.85 25.14 5.24
CA CYS A 150 -13.09 24.19 6.31
C CYS A 150 -13.18 24.99 7.61
N VAL A 151 -14.35 25.01 8.23
CA VAL A 151 -14.62 25.69 9.49
C VAL A 151 -14.98 24.68 10.56
N VAL A 152 -14.70 24.99 11.83
CA VAL A 152 -15.10 24.12 12.94
C VAL A 152 -16.61 23.96 12.96
N ASP A 153 -17.09 22.73 13.08
CA ASP A 153 -18.51 22.45 13.26
C ASP A 153 -18.93 22.79 14.70
N THR A 154 -19.43 24.01 14.90
CA THR A 154 -19.83 24.53 16.22
C THR A 154 -21.08 23.85 16.81
N HIS A 155 -21.74 22.95 16.07
CA HIS A 155 -22.86 22.18 16.62
C HIS A 155 -22.42 21.10 17.63
N TYR A 156 -21.12 20.73 17.68
CA TYR A 156 -20.60 19.84 18.72
C TYR A 156 -20.38 20.55 20.06
N THR A 157 -20.05 21.85 20.04
CA THR A 157 -19.75 22.62 21.25
C THR A 157 -20.98 22.98 22.10
N GLU A 158 -22.19 23.05 21.52
CA GLU A 158 -23.41 23.35 22.30
C GLU A 158 -23.87 22.16 23.17
N SER A 159 -23.52 20.91 22.81
CA SER A 159 -23.94 19.72 23.57
C SER A 159 -23.06 19.40 24.79
N ILE A 160 -21.88 20.05 24.92
CA ILE A 160 -21.04 19.97 26.13
C ILE A 160 -21.32 21.16 27.08
N GLN A 161 -22.09 22.17 26.63
CA GLN A 161 -22.26 23.42 27.35
C GLN A 161 -23.49 23.49 28.26
N GLU A 162 -24.20 22.39 28.52
CA GLU A 162 -25.16 22.32 29.64
C GLU A 162 -24.52 21.84 30.96
N GLY A 163 -23.24 21.41 30.94
CA GLY A 163 -22.61 20.78 32.10
C GLY A 163 -21.56 21.57 32.88
N ALA A 164 -20.98 22.65 32.34
CA ALA A 164 -19.71 23.13 32.92
C ALA A 164 -19.34 24.61 32.68
N TRP A 165 -20.14 25.60 33.10
CA TRP A 165 -19.62 26.96 33.40
C TRP A 165 -20.36 27.64 34.56
N SER A 166 -20.11 27.17 35.79
CA SER A 166 -20.06 28.07 36.95
C SER A 166 -18.59 28.37 37.26
N ALA A 167 -17.95 29.20 36.43
CA ALA A 167 -16.70 29.86 36.81
C ALA A 167 -16.52 31.13 36.00
N ASN A 168 -16.53 32.25 36.71
CA ASN A 168 -16.28 33.60 36.21
C ASN A 168 -15.00 33.70 35.38
N VAL A 169 -15.12 34.10 34.11
CA VAL A 169 -14.02 34.74 33.38
C VAL A 169 -14.50 36.11 32.91
N ARG A 170 -14.09 37.15 33.65
CA ARG A 170 -14.21 38.55 33.23
C ARG A 170 -13.29 38.75 32.02
N LEU A 171 -13.88 39.01 30.85
CA LEU A 171 -13.15 39.50 29.69
C LEU A 171 -12.82 40.99 29.90
N THR A 172 -11.58 41.28 30.27
CA THR A 172 -11.04 42.64 30.19
C THR A 172 -10.57 42.87 28.75
N VAL A 173 -11.34 43.64 27.98
CA VAL A 173 -10.94 44.10 26.64
C VAL A 173 -9.76 45.05 26.81
N MET A 174 -8.62 44.73 26.19
CA MET A 174 -7.52 45.65 26.00
C MET A 174 -7.70 46.42 24.69
N ARG A 175 -7.88 47.74 24.85
CA ARG A 175 -7.77 48.87 23.91
C ARG A 175 -8.88 49.07 22.89
#